data_AF-A0A6J6UQM3-F1
#
_entry.id   AF-A0A6J6UQM3-F1
#
_cell.length_a   1.000
_cell.length_b   1.000
_cell.length_c   1.000
_cell.angle_alpha   90.00
_cell.angle_beta   90.00
_cell.angle_gamma   90.00
#
_symmetry.space_group_name_H-M   'P 1'
#
loop_
_entity.id
_entity.type
_entity.pdbx_description
1 polymer ?
#
loop_
_entity_poly.entity_id
_entity_poly.type
_entity_poly.pdbx_seq_one_letter_code
_entity_poly.pdbx_strand_id
1 'polypeptide(L)'
;MQYVSLHGDPQRAYPYITGFADELGEGKGRGSNTNIPLAAKTDDDRFLDALDEACEAVQSFGPSLLIVSLGLDTFLTDPICDLAVTRDGFSRSGARVRGLGLPTVVLQEGGYDLANLGLNVQAWLHGLQSA
;
A
#
# COMPACT_ATOMS: atom_id res chain seq x y z
N MET A 1 10.12 1.89 -15.00
CA MET A 1 9.33 1.30 -13.90
C MET A 1 9.21 2.37 -12.83
N GLN A 2 8.03 2.56 -12.29
CA GLN A 2 7.81 3.42 -11.12
C GLN A 2 7.66 2.52 -9.89
N TYR A 3 8.14 3.00 -8.74
CA TYR A 3 7.91 2.42 -7.43
C TYR A 3 7.16 3.42 -6.56
N VAL A 4 6.07 2.97 -5.94
CA VAL A 4 5.28 3.75 -5.00
C VAL A 4 5.01 2.87 -3.79
N SER A 5 5.25 3.39 -2.58
CA SER A 5 5.17 2.59 -1.35
C SER A 5 4.53 3.37 -0.21
N LEU A 6 3.51 2.77 0.40
CA LEU A 6 2.94 3.20 1.67
C LEU A 6 3.48 2.27 2.75
N HIS A 7 4.07 2.83 3.80
CA HIS A 7 4.68 2.05 4.88
C HIS A 7 4.74 2.88 6.16
N GLY A 8 4.94 2.22 7.31
CA GLY A 8 5.20 2.93 8.55
C GLY A 8 6.46 3.79 8.46
N ASP A 9 6.45 4.97 9.09
CA ASP A 9 7.58 5.89 9.11
C ASP A 9 8.90 5.16 9.48
N PRO A 10 9.93 5.19 8.60
CA PRO A 10 11.20 4.51 8.85
C PRO A 10 11.91 4.97 10.12
N GLN A 11 11.62 6.15 10.68
CA GLN A 11 12.19 6.54 11.99
C GLN A 11 11.79 5.58 13.13
N ARG A 12 10.74 4.80 12.94
CA ARG A 12 10.14 3.91 13.95
C ARG A 12 9.92 2.49 13.45
N ALA A 13 9.75 2.29 12.13
CA ALA A 13 9.50 0.98 11.54
C ALA A 13 10.68 0.49 10.70
N TYR A 14 10.87 -0.82 10.65
CA TYR A 14 11.80 -1.44 9.70
C TYR A 14 11.49 -0.96 8.27
N PRO A 15 12.50 -0.59 7.44
CA PRO A 15 13.92 -0.93 7.55
C PRO A 15 14.84 0.11 8.22
N TYR A 16 14.30 1.20 8.79
CA TYR A 16 15.02 2.24 9.52
C TYR A 16 15.99 3.14 8.74
N ILE A 17 16.53 2.67 7.63
CA ILE A 17 17.60 3.35 6.89
C ILE A 17 17.20 3.80 5.48
N THR A 18 15.99 3.43 5.04
CA THR A 18 15.42 3.78 3.73
C THR A 18 13.89 3.80 3.82
N GLY A 19 13.21 4.39 2.83
CA GLY A 19 11.77 4.64 2.84
C GLY A 19 11.42 6.08 3.20
N PHE A 20 12.40 6.97 3.32
CA PHE A 20 12.12 8.37 3.59
C PHE A 20 11.52 9.05 2.35
N ALA A 21 10.66 10.05 2.58
CA ALA A 21 9.92 10.74 1.52
C ALA A 21 10.82 11.53 0.54
N ASP A 22 12.04 11.87 0.95
CA ASP A 22 13.03 12.58 0.13
C ASP A 22 13.83 11.66 -0.81
N GLU A 23 13.63 10.35 -0.72
CA GLU A 23 14.22 9.35 -1.64
C GLU A 23 13.43 9.30 -2.96
N LEU A 24 13.75 10.21 -3.88
CA LEU A 24 13.00 10.40 -5.13
C LEU A 24 13.60 9.66 -6.36
N GLY A 25 14.55 8.76 -6.14
CA GLY A 25 15.32 8.09 -7.19
C GLY A 25 16.43 8.95 -7.78
N GLU A 26 17.32 8.33 -8.55
CA GLU A 26 18.55 8.94 -9.06
C GLU A 26 18.74 8.79 -10.58
N GLY A 27 19.57 9.66 -11.16
CA GLY A 27 19.90 9.62 -12.59
C GLY A 27 18.66 9.61 -13.49
N LYS A 28 18.55 8.59 -14.34
CA LYS A 28 17.39 8.41 -15.24
C LYS A 28 16.11 7.99 -14.51
N GLY A 29 16.19 7.50 -13.28
CA GLY A 29 15.05 7.08 -12.46
C GLY A 29 14.53 8.17 -11.51
N ARG A 30 15.09 9.38 -11.55
CA ARG A 30 14.64 10.47 -10.69
C ARG A 30 13.18 10.84 -11.01
N GLY A 31 12.35 10.89 -9.97
CA GLY A 31 10.89 11.03 -10.05
C GLY A 31 10.13 9.73 -10.29
N SER A 32 10.81 8.58 -10.36
CA SER A 32 10.18 7.25 -10.47
C SER A 32 10.08 6.50 -9.14
N ASN A 33 10.50 7.11 -8.03
CA ASN A 33 10.35 6.58 -6.68
C ASN A 33 9.50 7.54 -5.84
N THR A 34 8.46 7.01 -5.18
CA THR A 34 7.58 7.76 -4.27
C THR A 34 7.39 6.95 -3.00
N ASN A 35 7.92 7.44 -1.89
CA ASN A 35 7.72 6.88 -0.56
C ASN A 35 6.70 7.72 0.21
N ILE A 36 5.69 7.08 0.79
CA ILE A 36 4.63 7.70 1.59
C ILE A 36 4.73 7.10 3.01
N PRO A 37 5.58 7.66 3.89
CA PRO A 37 5.73 7.20 5.26
C PRO A 37 4.50 7.60 6.11
N LEU A 38 3.97 6.64 6.86
CA LEU A 38 2.74 6.76 7.64
C LEU A 38 3.02 6.81 9.15
N ALA A 39 2.25 7.64 9.84
CA ALA A 39 2.29 7.73 11.29
C ALA A 39 1.76 6.43 11.93
N ALA A 40 2.22 6.13 13.16
CA ALA A 40 1.64 5.05 13.94
C ALA A 40 0.13 5.26 14.11
N LYS A 41 -0.63 4.16 14.09
CA LYS A 41 -2.09 4.12 14.21
C LYS A 41 -2.82 4.89 13.11
N THR A 42 -2.22 4.99 11.91
CA THR A 42 -2.95 5.44 10.72
C THR A 42 -4.14 4.52 10.50
N ASP A 43 -5.35 5.09 10.52
CA ASP A 43 -6.63 4.41 10.37
C ASP A 43 -7.03 4.30 8.89
N ASP A 44 -8.20 3.73 8.63
CA ASP A 44 -8.68 3.47 7.27
C ASP A 44 -8.71 4.72 6.40
N ASP A 45 -9.27 5.83 6.90
CA ASP A 45 -9.46 7.03 6.08
C ASP A 45 -8.11 7.67 5.73
N ARG A 46 -7.19 7.77 6.71
CA ARG A 46 -5.85 8.33 6.45
C ARG A 46 -4.99 7.41 5.58
N PHE A 47 -5.15 6.09 5.70
CA PHE A 47 -4.50 5.13 4.80
C PHE A 47 -5.03 5.27 3.37
N LEU A 48 -6.33 5.49 3.20
CA LEU A 48 -6.95 5.67 1.89
C LEU A 48 -6.60 7.03 1.26
N ASP A 49 -6.46 8.10 2.03
CA ASP A 49 -5.95 9.39 1.54
C ASP A 49 -4.52 9.22 0.97
N ALA A 50 -3.65 8.49 1.68
CA ALA A 50 -2.32 8.15 1.20
C ALA A 50 -2.35 7.22 -0.03
N LEU A 51 -3.32 6.30 -0.09
CA LEU A 51 -3.48 5.41 -1.25
C LEU A 51 -3.96 6.19 -2.47
N ASP A 52 -4.78 7.22 -2.28
CA ASP A 52 -5.23 8.11 -3.35
C ASP A 52 -4.04 8.91 -3.92
N GLU A 53 -3.15 9.42 -3.08
CA GLU A 53 -1.89 10.04 -3.53
C GLU A 53 -1.04 9.05 -4.36
N ALA A 54 -0.90 7.80 -3.91
CA ALA A 54 -0.22 6.76 -4.68
C ALA A 54 -0.92 6.46 -6.01
N CYS A 55 -2.24 6.40 -6.03
CA CYS A 55 -3.04 6.18 -7.23
C CYS A 55 -2.85 7.33 -8.24
N GLU A 56 -2.80 8.59 -7.77
CA GLU A 56 -2.52 9.76 -8.62
C GLU A 56 -1.11 9.70 -9.22
N ALA A 57 -0.11 9.29 -8.43
CA ALA A 57 1.26 9.09 -8.91
C ALA A 57 1.34 8.00 -9.99
N VAL A 58 0.61 6.90 -9.80
CA VAL A 58 0.51 5.81 -10.78
C VAL A 58 -0.20 6.27 -12.06
N GLN A 59 -1.33 6.97 -11.96
CA GLN A 59 -2.04 7.51 -13.13
C GLN A 59 -1.16 8.47 -13.92
N SER A 60 -0.45 9.37 -13.22
CA SER A 60 0.45 10.35 -13.84
C SER A 60 1.63 9.68 -14.56
N PHE A 61 2.11 8.54 -14.07
CA PHE A 61 3.16 7.76 -14.72
C PHE A 61 2.65 7.02 -15.98
N GLY A 62 1.35 6.70 -16.04
CA GLY A 62 0.72 6.06 -17.18
C GLY A 62 1.25 4.64 -17.50
N PRO A 63 1.34 3.71 -16.53
CA PRO A 63 1.81 2.36 -16.79
C PRO A 63 0.79 1.54 -17.58
N SER A 64 1.27 0.49 -18.25
CA SER A 64 0.42 -0.50 -18.93
C SER A 64 0.04 -1.70 -18.06
N LEU A 65 0.70 -1.88 -16.91
CA LEU A 65 0.52 -2.98 -15.96
C LEU A 65 0.80 -2.47 -14.56
N LEU A 66 -0.01 -2.89 -13.59
CA LEU A 66 0.22 -2.66 -12.16
C LEU A 66 0.63 -3.96 -11.47
N ILE A 67 1.66 -3.89 -10.63
CA ILE A 67 1.99 -4.95 -9.67
C ILE A 67 1.73 -4.39 -8.28
N VAL A 68 0.85 -5.02 -7.52
CA VAL A 68 0.59 -4.69 -6.12
C VAL A 68 1.31 -5.71 -5.24
N SER A 69 2.38 -5.28 -4.58
CA SER A 69 2.98 -6.00 -3.46
C SER A 69 2.07 -5.84 -2.24
N LEU A 70 1.23 -6.84 -1.99
CA LEU A 70 0.14 -6.81 -1.02
C LEU A 70 0.62 -7.38 0.34
N GLY A 71 1.00 -6.48 1.24
CA GLY A 71 1.16 -6.76 2.66
C GLY A 71 -0.13 -6.52 3.44
N LEU A 72 -0.49 -7.44 4.33
CA LEU A 72 -1.66 -7.31 5.23
C LEU A 72 -1.24 -7.09 6.68
N ASP A 73 0.04 -6.80 6.90
CA ASP A 73 0.59 -6.43 8.19
C ASP A 73 0.21 -5.02 8.63
N THR A 74 -0.37 -4.20 7.76
CA THR A 74 -0.99 -2.91 8.13
C THR A 74 -2.27 -3.06 8.97
N PHE A 75 -2.74 -4.30 9.17
CA PHE A 75 -3.95 -4.62 9.93
C PHE A 75 -3.80 -4.26 11.41
N LEU A 76 -4.89 -3.74 12.02
CA LEU A 76 -4.89 -3.21 13.38
C LEU A 76 -4.46 -4.17 14.51
N THR A 77 -4.44 -5.48 14.25
CA THR A 77 -3.99 -6.52 15.20
C THR A 77 -2.76 -7.29 14.72
N ASP A 78 -2.10 -6.83 13.67
CA ASP A 78 -0.83 -7.43 13.25
C ASP A 78 0.22 -7.29 14.37
N PRO A 79 0.99 -8.36 14.68
CA PRO A 79 1.92 -8.34 15.81
C PRO A 79 3.19 -7.50 15.60
N ILE A 80 3.53 -7.12 14.36
CA ILE A 80 4.81 -6.46 14.07
C ILE A 80 4.68 -5.08 13.44
N CYS A 81 3.49 -4.69 12.99
CA CYS A 81 3.20 -3.33 12.54
C CYS A 81 2.34 -2.59 13.56
N ASP A 82 2.27 -1.26 13.44
CA ASP A 82 1.50 -0.41 14.34
C ASP A 82 0.52 0.51 13.61
N LEU A 83 0.15 0.19 12.37
CA LEU A 83 -0.98 0.82 11.68
C LEU A 83 -2.31 0.25 12.20
N ALA A 84 -3.42 0.92 11.86
CA ALA A 84 -4.75 0.60 12.37
C ALA A 84 -5.76 0.31 11.25
N VAL A 85 -5.31 -0.24 10.12
CA VAL A 85 -6.18 -0.56 8.99
C VAL A 85 -7.12 -1.72 9.38
N THR A 86 -8.40 -1.56 9.07
CA THR A 86 -9.43 -2.56 9.29
C THR A 86 -9.71 -3.37 8.02
N ARG A 87 -10.54 -4.39 8.15
CA ARG A 87 -10.99 -5.19 7.00
C ARG A 87 -11.84 -4.37 6.02
N ASP A 88 -12.55 -3.35 6.51
CA ASP A 88 -13.26 -2.40 5.64
C ASP A 88 -12.27 -1.54 4.85
N GLY A 89 -11.22 -1.04 5.52
CA GLY A 89 -10.10 -0.35 4.89
C GLY A 89 -9.44 -1.17 3.76
N PHE A 90 -9.23 -2.48 3.97
CA PHE A 90 -8.71 -3.36 2.91
C PHE A 90 -9.68 -3.50 1.72
N SER A 91 -10.98 -3.67 1.97
CA SER A 91 -11.99 -3.72 0.91
C SER A 91 -12.01 -2.42 0.09
N ARG A 92 -12.00 -1.27 0.77
CA ARG A 92 -11.95 0.06 0.15
C ARG A 92 -10.66 0.26 -0.63
N SER A 93 -9.53 -0.23 -0.12
CA SER A 93 -8.22 -0.15 -0.78
C SER A 93 -8.21 -0.91 -2.10
N GLY A 94 -8.71 -2.14 -2.11
CA GLY A 94 -8.86 -2.92 -3.35
C GLY A 94 -9.73 -2.20 -4.39
N ALA A 95 -10.83 -1.56 -3.94
CA ALA A 95 -11.71 -0.80 -4.82
C ALA A 95 -11.04 0.46 -5.42
N ARG A 96 -10.20 1.17 -4.65
CA ARG A 96 -9.40 2.30 -5.19
C ARG A 96 -8.45 1.84 -6.28
N VAL A 97 -7.73 0.73 -6.03
CA VAL A 97 -6.82 0.14 -7.03
C VAL A 97 -7.57 -0.31 -8.27
N ARG A 98 -8.76 -0.91 -8.13
CA ARG A 98 -9.63 -1.26 -9.28
C ARG A 98 -10.00 -0.05 -10.13
N GLY A 99 -10.21 1.10 -9.49
CA GLY A 99 -10.53 2.37 -10.12
C GLY A 99 -9.46 2.86 -11.11
N LEU A 100 -8.21 2.39 -10.98
CA LEU A 100 -7.13 2.70 -11.94
C LEU A 100 -7.37 2.08 -13.32
N GLY A 101 -8.21 1.04 -13.43
CA GLY A 101 -8.54 0.41 -14.71
C GLY A 101 -7.37 -0.33 -15.38
N LEU A 102 -6.33 -0.69 -14.61
CA LEU A 102 -5.12 -1.34 -15.12
C LEU A 102 -5.18 -2.86 -14.98
N PRO A 103 -4.60 -3.63 -15.93
CA PRO A 103 -4.23 -5.02 -15.69
C PRO A 103 -3.37 -5.08 -14.42
N THR A 104 -3.79 -5.89 -13.45
CA THR A 104 -3.21 -5.90 -12.11
C THR A 104 -2.76 -7.29 -11.71
N VAL A 105 -1.49 -7.42 -11.33
CA VAL A 105 -0.93 -8.61 -10.67
C VAL A 105 -0.85 -8.33 -9.18
N VAL A 106 -1.40 -9.22 -8.37
CA VAL A 106 -1.36 -9.13 -6.91
C VAL A 106 -0.33 -10.13 -6.41
N LEU A 107 0.72 -9.65 -5.74
CA LEU A 107 1.80 -10.44 -5.19
C LEU A 107 1.70 -10.41 -3.66
N GLN A 108 1.49 -11.57 -3.02
CA GLN A 108 1.38 -11.66 -1.57
C GLN A 108 2.73 -11.39 -0.90
N GLU A 109 2.74 -10.50 0.09
CA GLU A 109 3.91 -10.14 0.92
C GLU A 109 3.63 -10.50 2.39
N GLY A 110 3.81 -9.54 3.31
CA GLY A 110 3.61 -9.67 4.76
C GLY A 110 2.14 -9.81 5.20
N GLY A 111 1.96 -9.91 6.51
CA GLY A 111 0.69 -10.21 7.18
C GLY A 111 0.85 -11.37 8.14
N TYR A 112 0.85 -11.07 9.43
CA TYR A 112 1.30 -11.98 10.49
C TYR A 112 0.25 -12.23 11.56
N ASP A 113 -0.89 -11.54 11.53
CA ASP A 113 -2.11 -11.99 12.20
C ASP A 113 -2.72 -13.18 11.44
N LEU A 114 -2.25 -14.39 11.76
CA LEU A 114 -2.64 -15.63 11.10
C LEU A 114 -4.14 -15.94 11.18
N ALA A 115 -4.82 -15.49 12.24
CA ALA A 115 -6.26 -15.72 12.41
C ALA A 115 -7.09 -14.89 11.43
N ASN A 116 -6.59 -13.70 11.07
CA ASN A 116 -7.29 -12.76 10.20
C ASN A 116 -6.73 -12.69 8.77
N LEU A 117 -5.52 -13.21 8.51
CA LEU A 117 -4.81 -13.07 7.24
C LEU A 117 -5.67 -13.44 6.03
N GLY A 118 -6.25 -14.65 6.02
CA GLY A 118 -7.07 -15.10 4.90
C GLY A 118 -8.30 -14.22 4.65
N LEU A 119 -8.95 -13.75 5.72
CA LEU A 119 -10.11 -12.86 5.63
C LEU A 119 -9.73 -11.46 5.12
N ASN A 120 -8.54 -10.99 5.47
CA ASN A 120 -8.03 -9.69 5.04
C ASN A 120 -7.61 -9.73 3.56
N VAL A 121 -6.94 -10.80 3.13
CA VAL A 121 -6.66 -11.07 1.70
C VAL A 121 -7.97 -11.14 0.91
N GLN A 122 -8.97 -11.88 1.40
CA GLN A 122 -10.27 -11.98 0.75
C GLN A 122 -10.95 -10.61 0.60
N ALA A 123 -10.98 -9.80 1.67
CA ALA A 123 -11.57 -8.47 1.66
C ALA A 123 -10.94 -7.57 0.60
N TRP A 124 -9.60 -7.54 0.55
CA TRP A 124 -8.88 -6.73 -0.44
C TRP A 124 -9.15 -7.19 -1.88
N LEU A 125 -9.11 -8.51 -2.14
CA LEU A 125 -9.38 -9.07 -3.47
C LEU A 125 -10.83 -8.87 -3.90
N HIS A 126 -11.79 -8.97 -2.99
CA HIS A 126 -13.20 -8.66 -3.28
C HIS A 126 -13.35 -7.19 -3.67
N GLY A 127 -12.69 -6.27 -2.95
CA GLY A 127 -12.63 -4.85 -3.33
C GLY A 127 -12.06 -4.65 -4.74
N LEU A 128 -10.99 -5.37 -5.08
CA LEU A 128 -10.39 -5.30 -6.42
C LEU A 128 -11.33 -5.85 -7.51
N GLN A 129 -12.16 -6.86 -7.21
CA GLN A 129 -13.06 -7.49 -8.19
C GLN A 129 -14.41 -6.77 -8.34
N SER A 130 -14.88 -6.10 -7.29
CA SER A 130 -16.22 -5.53 -7.23
C SER A 130 -16.29 -4.21 -8.02
N ALA A 131 -16.81 -4.29 -9.24
CA ALA A 131 -17.33 -3.18 -10.02
C ALA A 131 -18.76 -3.48 -10.44
#